data_AF-A0A0F6Z3W8-F1
#
_entry.id   AF-A0A0F6Z3W8-F1
#
_cell.length_a   1.000
_cell.length_b   1.000
_cell.length_c   1.000
_cell.angle_alpha   90.00
_cell.angle_beta   90.00
_cell.angle_gamma   90.00
#
_symmetry.space_group_name_H-M   'P 1'
#
loop_
_entity.id
_entity.type
_entity.pdbx_description
1 polymer ?
#
loop_
_entity_poly.entity_id
_entity_poly.type
_entity_poly.pdbx_seq_one_letter_code
_entity_poly.pdbx_strand_id
1 'polypeptide(L)'
;MLNNRLNTNSHLWCYITKFVSAYDSLPAAKQKYQEAVDRVRESHNVLLASEQAHNAGQTEPIFSLLLDEIVGFGEKLSEEGKENYSIFIFTTIVEVPENEEYEEKGDKEHPVVQIAAKIELDAEDDFPSVFPSRTRPIWMSETGRETSDCIFQ
;
A
#
# COMPACT_ATOMS: atom_id res chain seq x y z
N MET A 1 -35.60 9.85 3.66
CA MET A 1 -35.10 8.56 4.18
C MET A 1 -34.12 8.03 3.13
N LEU A 2 -32.82 8.17 3.39
CA LEU A 2 -31.79 7.60 2.53
C LEU A 2 -31.56 6.16 2.99
N ASN A 3 -32.08 5.20 2.22
CA ASN A 3 -31.74 3.79 2.39
C ASN A 3 -30.33 3.58 1.85
N ASN A 4 -29.32 3.79 2.70
CA ASN A 4 -27.99 3.25 2.48
C ASN A 4 -28.09 1.74 2.69
N ARG A 5 -28.30 0.98 1.62
CA ARG A 5 -27.93 -0.43 1.60
C ARG A 5 -26.40 -0.47 1.60
N LEU A 6 -25.80 -0.51 2.79
CA LEU A 6 -24.49 -1.15 2.95
C LEU A 6 -24.66 -2.56 2.36
N ASN A 7 -23.83 -2.92 1.38
CA ASN A 7 -23.71 -4.32 0.98
C ASN A 7 -23.30 -5.08 2.25
N THR A 8 -24.19 -5.93 2.77
CA THR A 8 -24.00 -6.62 4.05
C THR A 8 -22.94 -7.72 4.02
N ASN A 9 -22.24 -7.88 2.90
CA ASN A 9 -21.27 -8.94 2.65
C ASN A 9 -19.95 -8.32 2.13
N SER A 10 -19.41 -7.32 2.82
CA SER A 10 -18.10 -6.74 2.48
C SER A 10 -17.36 -6.29 3.74
N HIS A 11 -16.06 -6.53 3.75
CA HIS A 11 -15.17 -6.13 4.82
C HIS A 11 -14.39 -4.86 4.46
N LEU A 12 -14.11 -4.04 5.46
CA LEU A 12 -13.25 -2.87 5.32
C LEU A 12 -11.79 -3.28 5.52
N TRP A 13 -10.96 -3.00 4.53
CA TRP A 13 -9.53 -3.25 4.59
C TRP A 13 -8.77 -1.94 4.48
N CYS A 14 -7.87 -1.71 5.44
CA CYS A 14 -6.93 -0.61 5.44
C CYS A 14 -5.58 -1.10 4.91
N TYR A 15 -5.05 -0.42 3.91
CA TYR A 15 -3.77 -0.70 3.29
C TYR A 15 -2.80 0.41 3.71
N ILE A 16 -1.77 0.03 4.47
CA ILE A 16 -0.69 0.93 4.87
C ILE A 16 0.48 0.68 3.92
N THR A 17 0.73 1.62 3.02
CA THR A 17 1.82 1.55 2.04
C THR A 17 2.98 2.39 2.53
N LYS A 18 4.08 1.73 2.87
CA LYS A 18 5.36 2.38 3.22
C LYS A 18 6.25 2.37 1.99
N PHE A 19 6.80 3.50 1.61
CA PHE A 19 7.72 3.60 0.48
C PHE A 19 8.90 4.49 0.81
N VAL A 20 10.04 4.22 0.19
CA VAL A 20 11.22 5.11 0.28
C VAL A 20 11.24 6.03 -0.93
N SER A 21 11.49 7.31 -0.68
CA SER A 21 11.65 8.31 -1.72
C SER A 21 12.62 9.40 -1.27
N ALA A 22 13.30 10.02 -2.23
CA ALA A 22 14.00 11.27 -1.99
C ALA A 22 12.98 12.40 -1.77
N TYR A 23 13.30 13.38 -0.93
CA TYR A 23 12.37 14.49 -0.63
C TYR A 23 11.93 15.28 -1.87
N ASP A 24 12.83 15.47 -2.84
CA ASP A 24 12.57 16.18 -4.09
C ASP A 24 11.67 15.39 -5.06
N SER A 25 11.66 14.06 -4.92
CA SER A 25 10.94 13.12 -5.76
C SER A 25 9.57 12.74 -5.18
N LEU A 26 9.25 13.19 -3.98
CA LEU A 26 7.96 12.96 -3.32
C LEU A 26 6.73 13.38 -4.14
N PRO A 27 6.73 14.48 -4.92
CA PRO A 27 5.61 14.80 -5.80
C PRO A 27 5.35 13.73 -6.86
N ALA A 28 6.39 13.13 -7.43
CA ALA A 28 6.26 12.05 -8.41
C ALA A 28 5.76 10.76 -7.75
N ALA A 29 6.26 10.43 -6.55
CA ALA A 29 5.76 9.28 -5.78
C ALA A 29 4.27 9.43 -5.42
N LYS A 30 3.83 10.66 -5.06
CA LYS A 30 2.42 10.99 -4.84
C LYS A 30 1.57 10.74 -6.08
N GLN A 31 2.03 11.21 -7.24
CA GLN A 31 1.32 10.99 -8.50
C GLN A 31 1.16 9.48 -8.77
N LYS A 32 2.24 8.72 -8.63
CA LYS A 32 2.23 7.28 -8.85
C LYS A 32 1.28 6.53 -7.92
N TYR A 33 1.23 6.93 -6.65
CA TYR A 33 0.25 6.40 -5.70
C TYR A 33 -1.20 6.70 -6.13
N GLN A 34 -1.49 7.90 -6.66
CA GLN A 34 -2.84 8.21 -7.16
C GLN A 34 -3.20 7.34 -8.38
N GLU A 35 -2.28 7.15 -9.31
CA GLU A 35 -2.45 6.25 -10.46
C GLU A 35 -2.72 4.80 -10.00
N ALA A 36 -1.99 4.33 -8.97
CA ALA A 36 -2.20 3.01 -8.37
C ALA A 36 -3.58 2.87 -7.72
N VAL A 37 -4.02 3.90 -6.97
CA VAL A 37 -5.36 3.93 -6.37
C VAL A 37 -6.45 3.95 -7.45
N ASP A 38 -6.26 4.68 -8.55
CA ASP A 38 -7.22 4.72 -9.66
C ASP A 38 -7.41 3.34 -10.30
N ARG A 39 -6.33 2.56 -10.47
CA ARG A 39 -6.43 1.15 -10.90
C ARG A 39 -7.24 0.27 -9.94
N VAL A 40 -7.19 0.54 -8.64
CA VAL A 40 -8.03 -0.18 -7.66
C VAL A 40 -9.49 0.24 -7.78
N ARG A 41 -9.76 1.53 -8.04
CA ARG A 41 -11.12 2.06 -8.25
C ARG A 41 -11.82 1.46 -9.47
N GLU A 42 -11.08 0.93 -10.45
CA GLU A 42 -11.66 0.23 -11.60
C GLU A 42 -12.46 -1.03 -11.19
N SER A 43 -12.14 -1.65 -10.05
CA SER A 43 -12.76 -2.91 -9.62
C SER A 43 -13.23 -2.96 -8.16
N HIS A 44 -12.92 -1.97 -7.33
CA HIS A 44 -13.30 -1.92 -5.92
C HIS A 44 -13.77 -0.53 -5.48
N ASN A 45 -14.58 -0.48 -4.42
CA ASN A 45 -14.97 0.79 -3.81
C ASN A 45 -13.89 1.27 -2.83
N VAL A 46 -13.17 2.34 -3.20
CA VAL A 46 -12.16 2.98 -2.35
C VAL A 46 -12.83 4.07 -1.52
N LEU A 47 -12.95 3.84 -0.21
CA LEU A 47 -13.58 4.76 0.74
C LEU A 47 -12.66 5.91 1.15
N LEU A 48 -11.36 5.66 1.19
CA LEU A 48 -10.33 6.64 1.53
C LEU A 48 -9.05 6.34 0.76
N ALA A 49 -8.40 7.38 0.26
CA ALA A 49 -7.03 7.34 -0.22
C ALA A 49 -6.35 8.63 0.25
N SER A 50 -5.25 8.51 0.98
CA SER A 50 -4.55 9.67 1.54
C SER A 50 -3.85 10.48 0.45
N GLU A 51 -4.11 11.79 0.36
CA GLU A 51 -3.37 12.69 -0.54
C GLU A 51 -2.05 13.19 0.06
N GLN A 52 -1.92 13.10 1.39
CA GLN A 52 -0.74 13.50 2.13
C GLN A 52 0.05 12.27 2.57
N ALA A 53 1.35 12.30 2.28
CA ALA A 53 2.28 11.28 2.71
C ALA A 53 2.79 11.63 4.11
N HIS A 54 2.61 10.74 5.08
CA HIS A 54 3.19 10.90 6.40
C HIS A 54 4.68 10.59 6.36
N ASN A 55 5.54 11.53 6.77
CA ASN A 55 6.97 11.31 6.86
C ASN A 55 7.30 10.52 8.14
N ALA A 56 7.76 9.29 7.99
CA ALA A 56 8.12 8.39 9.09
C ALA A 56 9.64 8.39 9.39
N GLY A 57 10.43 9.20 8.70
CA GLY A 57 11.89 9.23 8.85
C GLY A 57 12.56 7.95 8.33
N GLN A 58 13.80 7.72 8.77
CA GLN A 58 14.62 6.58 8.41
C GLN A 58 14.43 5.42 9.40
N THR A 59 13.20 4.91 9.50
CA THR A 59 12.86 3.83 10.45
C THR A 59 13.36 2.47 9.96
N GLU A 60 14.19 1.84 10.76
CA GLU A 60 14.76 0.52 10.47
C GLU A 60 13.87 -0.63 10.93
N PRO A 61 13.94 -1.83 10.30
CA PRO A 61 14.87 -2.23 9.22
C PRO A 61 14.38 -1.89 7.80
N ILE A 62 13.17 -1.34 7.67
CA ILE A 62 12.52 -1.19 6.36
C ILE A 62 13.16 -0.08 5.52
N PHE A 63 13.76 0.95 6.15
CA PHE A 63 14.48 1.99 5.43
C PHE A 63 15.66 1.41 4.66
N SER A 64 16.56 0.68 5.33
CA SER A 64 17.71 0.08 4.67
C SER A 64 17.31 -0.93 3.59
N LEU A 65 16.27 -1.74 3.84
CA LEU A 65 15.79 -2.73 2.88
C LEU A 65 15.35 -2.06 1.56
N LEU A 66 14.46 -1.07 1.64
CA LEU A 66 13.91 -0.43 0.45
C LEU A 66 14.92 0.50 -0.21
N LEU A 67 15.82 1.12 0.56
CA LEU A 67 16.89 1.92 -0.02
C LEU A 67 17.86 1.06 -0.85
N ASP A 68 18.14 -0.17 -0.41
CA ASP A 68 18.99 -1.09 -1.18
C ASP A 68 18.33 -1.46 -2.54
N GLU A 69 16.99 -1.47 -2.64
CA GLU A 69 16.27 -1.70 -3.92
C GLU A 69 16.44 -0.53 -4.91
N ILE A 70 16.56 0.71 -4.42
CA ILE A 70 16.83 1.89 -5.26
C ILE A 70 18.20 1.80 -5.92
N VAL A 71 19.20 1.29 -5.20
CA VAL A 71 20.58 1.14 -5.72
C VAL A 71 20.83 -0.25 -6.34
N GLY A 72 19.79 -1.06 -6.51
CA GLY A 72 19.90 -2.36 -7.13
C GLY A 72 20.71 -3.39 -6.35
N PHE A 73 20.77 -3.28 -5.01
CA PHE A 73 21.69 -3.99 -4.12
C PHE A 73 23.17 -3.83 -4.51
N GLY A 74 23.50 -2.75 -5.23
CA GLY A 74 24.85 -2.40 -5.67
C GLY A 74 25.63 -1.61 -4.62
N GLU A 75 26.35 -0.59 -5.08
CA GLU A 75 27.09 0.31 -4.19
C GLU A 75 26.11 1.11 -3.33
N LYS A 76 26.26 1.00 -2.01
CA LYS A 76 25.39 1.71 -1.05
C LYS A 76 25.67 3.21 -1.12
N LEU A 77 24.62 4.00 -0.93
CA LEU A 77 24.76 5.44 -0.74
C LEU A 77 25.64 5.75 0.48
N SER A 78 26.41 6.83 0.39
CA SER A 78 27.06 7.44 1.56
C SER A 78 26.01 7.89 2.57
N GLU A 79 26.37 8.03 3.85
CA GLU A 79 25.44 8.49 4.89
C GLU A 79 24.79 9.84 4.54
N GLU A 80 25.56 10.80 4.01
CA GLU A 80 25.05 12.08 3.50
C GLU A 80 24.05 11.89 2.34
N GLY A 81 24.29 10.91 1.47
CA GLY A 81 23.35 10.54 0.41
C GLY A 81 22.02 10.03 0.96
N LYS A 82 22.06 9.26 2.05
CA LYS A 82 20.87 8.71 2.72
C LYS A 82 20.00 9.78 3.35
N GLU A 83 20.58 10.88 3.85
CA GLU A 83 19.85 11.99 4.48
C GLU A 83 18.77 12.61 3.57
N ASN A 84 18.93 12.47 2.25
CA ASN A 84 17.96 12.95 1.26
C ASN A 84 16.73 12.04 1.11
N TYR A 85 16.76 10.86 1.71
CA TYR A 85 15.70 9.86 1.63
C TYR A 85 14.99 9.70 2.97
N SER A 86 13.71 9.38 2.88
CA SER A 86 12.89 9.02 4.03
C SER A 86 11.86 7.97 3.66
N ILE A 87 11.32 7.29 4.67
CA ILE A 87 10.09 6.51 4.51
C ILE A 87 8.90 7.45 4.58
N PHE A 88 8.01 7.27 3.64
CA PHE A 88 6.72 7.91 3.59
C PHE A 88 5.61 6.88 3.66
N ILE A 89 4.47 7.27 4.23
CA ILE A 89 3.33 6.38 4.43
C ILE A 89 2.09 6.97 3.78
N PHE A 90 1.42 6.15 2.97
CA PHE A 90 0.04 6.36 2.54
C PHE A 90 -0.90 5.34 3.19
N THR A 91 -2.17 5.71 3.24
CA THR A 91 -3.25 4.88 3.76
C THR A 91 -4.40 4.88 2.79
N THR A 92 -4.87 3.68 2.44
CA THR A 92 -6.04 3.46 1.59
C THR A 92 -7.05 2.59 2.32
N ILE A 93 -8.33 2.93 2.31
CA ILE A 93 -9.41 2.08 2.84
C ILE A 93 -10.28 1.62 1.67
N VAL A 94 -10.47 0.32 1.54
CA VAL A 94 -11.22 -0.31 0.43
C VAL A 94 -12.27 -1.27 0.99
N GLU A 95 -13.47 -1.25 0.42
CA GLU A 95 -14.46 -2.29 0.64
C GLU A 95 -14.10 -3.51 -0.21
N VAL A 96 -13.91 -4.66 0.44
CA VAL A 96 -13.60 -5.93 -0.19
C VAL A 96 -14.77 -6.89 0.04
N PRO A 97 -15.43 -7.40 -1.02
CA PRO A 97 -16.53 -8.34 -0.87
C PRO A 97 -16.12 -9.58 -0.06
N GLU A 98 -16.99 -10.00 0.84
CA GLU A 98 -16.94 -11.33 1.46
C GLU A 98 -17.25 -12.34 0.34
N ASN A 99 -16.25 -13.10 -0.08
CA ASN A 99 -16.46 -14.11 -1.11
C ASN A 99 -15.85 -15.43 -0.63
N GLU A 100 -16.72 -16.36 -0.25
CA GLU A 100 -16.37 -17.73 0.15
C GLU A 100 -15.72 -18.51 -1.02
N GLU A 101 -15.92 -18.08 -2.28
CA GLU A 101 -15.42 -18.77 -3.49
C GLU A 101 -13.91 -18.67 -3.74
N TYR A 102 -13.17 -17.78 -3.06
CA TYR A 102 -11.71 -17.67 -3.29
C TYR A 102 -10.94 -18.87 -2.73
N GLU A 103 -11.49 -19.59 -1.75
CA GLU A 103 -10.87 -20.79 -1.19
C GLU A 103 -10.96 -22.02 -2.13
N GLU A 104 -11.95 -22.07 -3.03
CA GLU A 104 -12.18 -23.23 -3.91
C GLU A 104 -11.40 -23.19 -5.24
N LYS A 105 -10.99 -22.00 -5.70
CA LYS A 105 -10.33 -21.81 -7.00
C LYS A 105 -8.83 -21.63 -6.77
N GLY A 106 -8.12 -22.74 -6.55
CA GLY A 106 -6.71 -22.84 -6.15
C GLY A 106 -5.62 -22.20 -7.03
N ASP A 107 -5.91 -21.13 -7.78
CA ASP A 107 -4.96 -20.36 -8.62
C ASP A 107 -5.27 -18.84 -8.70
N LYS A 108 -6.25 -18.29 -7.96
CA LYS A 108 -6.48 -16.83 -7.92
C LYS A 108 -6.09 -16.27 -6.55
N GLU A 109 -5.06 -15.42 -6.51
CA GLU A 109 -4.65 -14.73 -5.28
C GLU A 109 -5.84 -14.05 -4.59
N HIS A 110 -5.89 -14.09 -3.27
CA HIS A 110 -6.96 -13.48 -2.47
C HIS A 110 -7.11 -11.98 -2.82
N PRO A 111 -8.32 -11.40 -2.97
CA PRO A 111 -8.50 -10.01 -3.40
C PRO A 111 -7.72 -9.00 -2.58
N VAL A 112 -7.61 -9.24 -1.27
CA VAL A 112 -6.80 -8.41 -0.36
C VAL A 112 -5.33 -8.35 -0.80
N VAL A 113 -4.75 -9.48 -1.21
CA VAL A 113 -3.37 -9.55 -1.71
C VAL A 113 -3.25 -8.85 -3.06
N GLN A 114 -4.22 -9.07 -3.96
CA GLN A 114 -4.23 -8.40 -5.27
C GLN A 114 -4.35 -6.88 -5.13
N ILE A 115 -5.17 -6.38 -4.20
CA ILE A 115 -5.30 -4.94 -3.94
C ILE A 115 -3.99 -4.41 -3.35
N ALA A 116 -3.39 -5.11 -2.38
CA ALA A 116 -2.10 -4.72 -1.82
C ALA A 116 -1.05 -4.58 -2.93
N ALA A 117 -0.91 -5.59 -3.80
CA ALA A 117 0.01 -5.57 -4.93
C ALA A 117 -0.28 -4.44 -5.93
N LYS A 118 -1.55 -4.11 -6.19
CA LYS A 118 -1.93 -3.01 -7.09
C LYS A 118 -1.60 -1.62 -6.54
N ILE A 119 -1.60 -1.45 -5.22
CA ILE A 119 -1.35 -0.17 -4.53
C ILE A 119 0.15 0.07 -4.32
N GLU A 120 0.98 -0.98 -4.37
CA GLU A 120 2.44 -0.80 -4.36
C GLU A 120 2.88 0.18 -5.45
N LEU A 121 3.75 1.11 -5.09
CA LEU A 121 4.28 2.10 -6.01
C LEU A 121 5.26 1.48 -7.01
N ASP A 122 5.83 0.32 -6.71
CA ASP A 122 6.80 -0.40 -7.54
C ASP A 122 6.21 -1.59 -8.28
N ALA A 123 4.88 -1.74 -8.32
CA ALA A 123 4.19 -2.86 -8.96
C ALA A 123 4.52 -3.04 -10.45
N GLU A 124 4.86 -1.96 -11.15
CA GLU A 124 5.16 -1.93 -12.59
C GLU A 124 6.60 -1.48 -12.87
N ASP A 125 7.44 -1.34 -11.85
CA ASP A 125 8.83 -0.87 -12.02
C ASP A 125 9.75 -1.99 -12.48
N ASP A 126 10.65 -1.66 -13.41
CA ASP A 126 11.85 -2.46 -13.66
C ASP A 126 12.80 -2.33 -12.45
N PHE A 127 13.60 -3.37 -12.19
CA PHE A 127 14.61 -3.34 -11.15
C PHE A 127 15.90 -2.65 -11.65
N PRO A 128 16.51 -1.69 -10.92
CA PRO A 128 16.16 -1.20 -9.58
C PRO A 128 14.92 -0.28 -9.52
N SER A 129 14.19 -0.38 -8.42
CA SER A 129 12.91 0.30 -8.22
C SER A 129 13.09 1.81 -7.97
N VAL A 130 12.17 2.63 -8.52
CA VAL A 130 12.20 4.09 -8.35
C VAL A 130 11.59 4.49 -7.01
N PHE A 131 10.50 3.83 -6.62
CA PHE A 131 9.79 4.06 -5.35
C PHE A 131 9.47 2.73 -4.67
N PRO A 132 10.49 1.99 -4.19
CA PRO A 132 10.28 0.68 -3.60
C PRO A 132 9.34 0.79 -2.41
N SER A 133 8.37 -0.10 -2.36
CA SER A 133 7.27 0.00 -1.42
C SER A 133 6.83 -1.34 -0.85
N ARG A 134 6.24 -1.28 0.34
CA ARG A 134 5.61 -2.42 1.01
C ARG A 134 4.26 -2.02 1.57
N THR A 135 3.25 -2.77 1.20
CA THR A 135 1.86 -2.54 1.57
C THR A 135 1.39 -3.63 2.50
N ARG A 136 0.98 -3.23 3.70
CA ARG A 136 0.37 -4.12 4.68
C ARG A 136 -1.15 -3.93 4.69
N PRO A 137 -1.94 -4.98 4.40
CA PRO A 137 -3.38 -4.95 4.61
C PRO A 137 -3.74 -5.22 6.07
N ILE A 138 -4.74 -4.51 6.59
CA ILE A 138 -5.29 -4.64 7.94
C ILE A 138 -6.80 -4.73 7.83
N TRP A 139 -7.38 -5.80 8.33
CA TRP A 139 -8.83 -5.92 8.42
C TRP A 139 -9.35 -5.01 9.54
N MET A 140 -10.29 -4.13 9.20
CA MET A 140 -10.92 -3.22 10.14
C MET A 140 -12.40 -3.53 10.36
N SER A 141 -12.86 -3.26 11.59
CA SER A 141 -14.28 -3.12 11.89
C SER A 141 -14.85 -1.82 11.32
N GLU A 142 -16.17 -1.72 11.26
CA GLU A 142 -16.88 -0.49 10.84
C GLU A 142 -16.51 0.74 11.68
N THR A 143 -16.05 0.55 12.92
CA THR A 143 -15.58 1.63 13.79
C THR A 143 -14.12 2.03 13.56
N GLY A 144 -13.44 1.44 12.58
CA GLY A 144 -12.04 1.73 12.25
C GLY A 144 -11.03 1.11 13.22
N ARG A 145 -11.37 -0.02 13.85
CA ARG A 145 -10.44 -0.78 14.70
C ARG A 145 -9.95 -2.01 13.97
N GLU A 146 -8.66 -2.30 14.08
CA GLU A 146 -8.10 -3.58 13.64
C GLU A 146 -8.86 -4.74 14.30
N THR A 147 -9.25 -5.73 13.49
CA THR A 147 -9.93 -6.93 13.97
C THR A 147 -8.92 -7.97 14.43
N SER A 148 -9.30 -8.81 15.39
CA SER A 148 -8.46 -9.94 15.84
C SER A 148 -8.30 -11.03 14.79
N ASP A 149 -9.17 -11.02 13.77
CA ASP A 149 -9.25 -12.04 12.73
C ASP A 149 -8.34 -11.72 11.52
N CYS A 150 -7.59 -10.62 11.59
CA CYS A 150 -6.62 -10.25 10.55
C CYS A 150 -5.44 -11.23 10.53
N ILE A 151 -5.43 -12.12 9.54
CA ILE A 151 -4.37 -13.12 9.33
C ILE A 151 -3.12 -12.59 8.60
N PHE A 152 -3.20 -11.38 8.05
CA PHE A 152 -2.08 -10.70 7.38
C PHE A 152 -1.32 -9.84 8.41
N GLN A 153 -0.33 -10.43 9.09
CA GLN A 153 0.51 -9.78 10.10
C GLN A 153 1.97 -9.71 9.69
#